data_AF-A0A7X1ZPE2-F1
#
_entry.id   AF-A0A7X1ZPE2-F1
#
_cell.length_a   1.000
_cell.length_b   1.000
_cell.length_c   1.000
_cell.angle_alpha   90.00
_cell.angle_beta   90.00
_cell.angle_gamma   90.00
#
_symmetry.space_group_name_H-M   'P 1'
#
loop_
_entity.id
_entity.type
_entity.pdbx_description
1 polymer ?
#
loop_
_entity_poly.entity_id
_entity_poly.type
_entity_poly.pdbx_seq_one_letter_code
_entity_poly.pdbx_strand_id
1 'polypeptide(L)' 'MTKILVTYLSQTGNTKKIAEAIFEDLEGDKTIKPMDEVQKIEGYSL' A
#
# COMPACT_ATOMS: atom_id res chain seq x y z
N MET A 1 -14.11 -7.26 -8.26
CA MET A 1 -12.77 -6.71 -8.49
C MET A 1 -12.01 -6.78 -7.18
N THR A 2 -10.82 -7.37 -7.19
CA THR A 2 -9.94 -7.45 -6.02
C THR A 2 -9.31 -6.08 -5.82
N LYS A 3 -9.44 -5.52 -4.62
CA LYS A 3 -8.76 -4.28 -4.27
C LYS A 3 -7.39 -4.60 -3.69
N ILE A 4 -6.39 -3.79 -4.00
CA ILE A 4 -5.02 -3.96 -3.51
C ILE A 4 -4.67 -2.79 -2.60
N LEU A 5 -4.19 -3.09 -1.39
CA LEU A 5 -3.67 -2.10 -0.45
C LEU A 5 -2.17 -2.33 -0.28
N VAL A 6 -1.36 -1.38 -0.76
CA VAL A 6 0.04 -1.30 -0.41
C VAL A 6 0.16 -0.44 0.85
N THR A 7 0.64 -1.02 1.94
CA THR A 7 0.93 -0.23 3.15
C THR A 7 2.37 -0.38 3.58
N TYR A 8 2.90 0.66 4.21
CA TYR A 8 4.31 0.72 4.59
C TYR A 8 4.51 1.40 5.93
N LEU A 9 5.62 1.03 6.58
CA LEU A 9 6.17 1.73 7.73
C LEU A 9 7.58 2.19 7.36
N SER A 10 7.85 3.50 7.49
CA SER A 10 9.18 4.03 7.17
C SER A 10 9.57 5.17 8.11
N GLN A 11 10.75 5.06 8.70
CA GLN A 11 11.30 6.10 9.57
C GLN A 11 12.11 7.14 8.78
N THR A 12 12.89 6.70 7.78
CA THR A 12 13.76 7.55 6.95
C THR A 12 13.30 7.62 5.49
N GLY A 13 12.17 7.01 5.14
CA GLY A 13 11.55 7.09 3.81
C GLY A 13 12.00 6.02 2.82
N ASN A 14 13.00 5.19 3.13
CA ASN A 14 13.46 4.16 2.19
C ASN A 14 12.37 3.12 1.88
N THR A 15 11.65 2.65 2.90
CA THR A 15 10.52 1.72 2.71
C THR A 15 9.40 2.34 1.89
N LYS A 16 9.16 3.66 2.04
CA LYS A 16 8.16 4.38 1.22
C LYS A 16 8.50 4.30 -0.26
N LYS A 17 9.77 4.55 -0.62
CA LYS A 17 10.23 4.45 -2.02
C LYS A 17 10.01 3.06 -2.62
N ILE A 18 10.28 2.01 -1.85
CA ILE A 18 10.04 0.63 -2.29
C ILE A 18 8.53 0.36 -2.44
N ALA A 19 7.72 0.82 -1.49
CA ALA A 19 6.27 0.69 -1.55
C ALA A 19 5.66 1.42 -2.75
N GLU A 20 6.19 2.61 -3.09
CA GLU A 20 5.80 3.38 -4.29
C GLU A 20 6.16 2.63 -5.57
N ALA A 21 7.37 2.05 -5.66
CA ALA A 21 7.77 1.24 -6.81
C ALA A 21 6.89 0.00 -7.02
N ILE A 22 6.55 -0.71 -5.93
CA ILE A 22 5.60 -1.83 -5.98
C ILE A 22 4.22 -1.32 -6.41
N PHE A 23 3.75 -0.21 -5.82
CA PHE A 23 2.46 0.36 -6.13
C PHE A 23 2.35 0.73 -7.62
N GLU A 24 3.38 1.35 -8.22
CA GLU A 24 3.38 1.74 -9.63
C GLU A 24 3.19 0.55 -10.58
N ASP A 25 3.83 -0.59 -10.29
CA ASP A 25 3.83 -1.79 -11.12
C ASP A 25 2.51 -2.61 -11.04
N LEU A 26 1.71 -2.41 -9.98
CA LEU A 26 0.44 -3.11 -9.82
C LEU A 26 -0.63 -2.61 -10.81
N GLU A 27 -1.46 -3.52 -11.34
CA GLU A 27 -2.62 -3.18 -12.16
C GLU A 27 -3.93 -3.21 -11.35
N GLY A 28 -4.93 -2.44 -11.79
CA GLY A 28 -6.28 -2.47 -11.20
C GLY A 28 -6.52 -1.45 -10.08
N ASP A 29 -7.53 -1.74 -9.23
CA ASP A 29 -7.95 -0.88 -8.11
C ASP A 29 -6.97 -1.02 -6.94
N LYS A 30 -5.98 -0.12 -6.93
CA LYS A 30 -4.89 -0.10 -5.95
C LYS A 30 -4.90 1.18 -5.12
N THR A 31 -4.55 1.07 -3.85
CA THR A 31 -4.36 2.19 -2.93
C THR A 31 -3.04 2.03 -2.18
N ILE A 32 -2.31 3.12 -1.94
CA ILE A 32 -1.12 3.14 -1.08
C ILE A 32 -1.34 4.07 0.11
N LYS A 33 -1.03 3.60 1.33
CA LYS A 33 -1.15 4.40 2.57
C LYS A 33 -0.06 4.02 3.59
N PRO A 34 0.48 4.96 4.37
CA PRO A 34 1.30 4.61 5.52
C PRO A 34 0.47 3.87 6.57
N MET A 35 1.11 3.02 7.37
CA MET A 35 0.45 2.09 8.30
C MET A 35 -0.47 2.79 9.31
N ASP A 36 -0.09 3.99 9.76
CA ASP A 36 -0.85 4.83 10.71
C ASP A 36 -2.14 5.42 10.11
N GLU A 37 -2.26 5.48 8.78
CA GLU A 37 -3.45 5.92 8.08
C GLU A 37 -4.38 4.76 7.64
N VAL A 38 -3.98 3.51 7.90
CA VAL A 38 -4.82 2.33 7.59
C VAL A 38 -5.83 2.12 8.71
N GLN A 39 -7.06 2.59 8.48
CA GLN A 39 -8.15 2.46 9.46
C GLN A 39 -8.80 1.07 9.44
N LYS A 40 -8.86 0.42 8.26
CA LYS A 40 -9.52 -0.87 8.03
C LYS A 40 -8.85 -1.63 6.90
N ILE A 41 -8.68 -2.94 7.08
CA ILE A 41 -8.19 -3.86 6.04
C ILE A 41 -9.31 -4.70 5.41
N GLU A 42 -10.54 -4.58 5.93
CA GLU A 42 -11.72 -5.27 5.41
C GLU A 42 -11.97 -4.87 3.95
N GLY A 43 -11.92 -5.84 3.03
CA GLY A 43 -12.13 -5.62 1.59
C GLY A 43 -10.85 -5.67 0.73
N TYR A 44 -9.68 -5.79 1.36
CA TYR A 44 -8.43 -6.16 0.70
C TYR A 44 -8.15 -7.64 0.96
N SER A 45 -7.81 -8.40 -0.08
CA SER A 45 -7.33 -9.78 0.07
C SER A 45 -5.81 -9.78 0.19
N LEU A 46 -5.28 -10.70 0.99
CA LEU A 46 -3.84 -11.00 1.06
C LEU A 46 -3.38 -11.82 -0.15
#